data_AF-A0A8J5N7X7-F1
#
_entry.id   AF-A0A8J5N7X7-F1
#
_cell.length_a   1.000
_cell.length_b   1.000
_cell.length_c   1.000
_cell.angle_alpha   90.00
_cell.angle_beta   90.00
_cell.angle_gamma   90.00
#
_symmetry.space_group_name_H-M   'P 1'
#
loop_
_entity.id
_entity.type
_entity.pdbx_description
1 polymer ?
#
loop_
_entity_poly.entity_id
_entity_poly.type
_entity_poly.pdbx_seq_one_letter_code
_entity_poly.pdbx_strand_id
1 'polypeptide(L)' 'MRKWNANLATIDNKHRTNNLCESWNRGFQQLVGCSHPTIWTAIECTRKDAAIVSMYLTLDARGQPPQD' A
#
# COMPACT_ATOMS: atom_id res chain seq x y z
N MET A 1 -19.86 -14.16 3.44
CA MET A 1 -18.63 -13.34 3.36
C MET A 1 -18.13 -13.06 4.77
N ARG A 2 -16.91 -13.51 5.12
CA ARG A 2 -16.35 -13.38 6.47
C ARG A 2 -15.86 -11.94 6.63
N LYS A 3 -16.45 -11.17 7.55
CA LYS A 3 -15.99 -9.80 7.86
C LYS A 3 -14.58 -9.88 8.45
N TRP A 4 -13.61 -9.38 7.70
CA TRP A 4 -12.21 -9.24 8.10
C TRP A 4 -12.09 -8.04 9.05
N ASN A 5 -12.44 -8.26 10.32
CA ASN A 5 -12.35 -7.24 11.36
C ASN A 5 -11.54 -7.81 12.53
N ALA A 6 -10.44 -7.13 12.86
CA ALA A 6 -9.53 -7.49 13.95
C ALA A 6 -10.22 -7.59 15.32
N ASN A 7 -11.33 -6.88 15.51
CA ASN A 7 -12.17 -6.95 16.71
C ASN A 7 -12.74 -8.37 16.90
N LEU A 8 -13.32 -8.96 15.86
CA LEU A 8 -13.89 -10.31 15.92
C LEU A 8 -12.80 -11.37 16.15
N ALA A 9 -11.64 -11.22 15.51
CA ALA A 9 -10.51 -12.13 15.73
C ALA A 9 -9.94 -12.04 17.15
N THR A 10 -9.99 -10.86 17.76
CA THR A 10 -9.56 -10.63 19.15
C THR A 10 -10.54 -11.22 20.15
N ILE A 11 -11.85 -11.09 19.92
CA ILE A 11 -12.89 -11.74 20.73
C ILE A 11 -12.77 -13.26 20.66
N ASP A 12 -12.48 -13.80 19.47
CA ASP A 12 -12.35 -15.24 19.24
C ASP A 12 -10.98 -15.83 19.66
N ASN A 13 -10.07 -15.03 20.22
CA ASN A 13 -8.70 -15.40 20.57
C ASN A 13 -7.93 -16.12 19.43
N LYS A 14 -8.21 -15.73 18.17
CA LYS A 14 -7.58 -16.28 16.97
C LYS A 14 -6.33 -15.49 16.62
N HIS A 15 -5.41 -16.11 15.87
CA HIS A 15 -4.24 -15.39 15.34
C HIS A 15 -4.68 -14.14 14.58
N ARG A 16 -4.17 -12.99 15.00
CA ARG A 16 -4.35 -11.71 14.33
C ARG A 16 -3.53 -11.68 13.04
N THR A 17 -3.86 -12.50 12.05
CA THR A 17 -3.41 -12.27 10.67
C THR A 17 -4.21 -11.12 10.07
N ASN A 18 -4.13 -9.96 10.72
CA ASN A 18 -4.71 -8.68 10.32
C ASN A 18 -3.84 -7.95 9.27
N ASN A 19 -2.63 -8.46 9.04
CA ASN A 19 -1.53 -7.70 8.48
C ASN A 19 -1.79 -7.12 7.07
N LEU A 20 -2.61 -7.74 6.22
CA LEU A 20 -2.71 -7.29 4.83
C LEU A 20 -3.50 -5.98 4.66
N CYS A 21 -4.72 -5.89 5.23
CA CYS A 21 -5.54 -4.68 5.08
C CYS A 21 -4.92 -3.50 5.85
N GLU A 22 -4.40 -3.73 7.05
CA GLU A 22 -3.72 -2.67 7.80
C GLU A 22 -2.43 -2.21 7.12
N SER A 23 -1.62 -3.15 6.63
CA SER A 23 -0.40 -2.82 5.88
C SER A 23 -0.73 -2.05 4.61
N TRP A 24 -1.76 -2.48 3.87
CA TRP A 24 -2.19 -1.78 2.66
C TRP A 24 -2.71 -0.38 2.98
N ASN A 25 -3.60 -0.24 3.97
CA ASN A 25 -4.13 1.07 4.37
C ASN A 25 -3.01 2.00 4.86
N ARG A 26 -2.04 1.47 5.62
CA ARG A 26 -0.89 2.24 6.09
C ARG A 26 0.08 2.59 4.96
N GLY A 27 0.27 1.71 3.99
CA GLY A 27 1.04 1.98 2.78
C GLY A 27 0.38 3.05 1.93
N PHE A 28 -0.93 2.94 1.71
CA PHE A 28 -1.73 3.93 0.99
C PHE A 28 -1.73 5.29 1.69
N GLN A 29 -1.89 5.32 3.03
CA GLN A 29 -1.80 6.56 3.80
C GLN A 29 -0.43 7.23 3.67
N GLN A 30 0.65 6.45 3.69
CA GLN A 30 2.01 6.97 3.48
C GLN A 30 2.21 7.48 2.04
N LEU A 31 1.70 6.76 1.05
CA LEU A 31 1.79 7.14 -0.36
C LEU A 31 1.06 8.47 -0.63
N VAL A 32 -0.13 8.63 -0.06
CA VAL A 32 -0.97 9.81 -0.30
C VAL A 32 -0.56 10.98 0.60
N GLY A 33 -0.04 10.72 1.79
CA GLY A 33 0.53 11.73 2.68
C GLY A 33 -0.49 12.68 3.33
N CYS A 34 -1.79 12.44 3.18
CA CYS A 34 -2.84 13.27 3.80
C CYS A 34 -4.00 12.41 4.34
N SER A 35 -4.67 12.93 5.38
CA SER A 35 -5.75 12.19 6.07
C SER A 35 -7.04 12.10 5.25
N HIS A 36 -7.31 13.11 4.41
CA HIS A 36 -8.54 13.22 3.62
C HIS A 36 -8.24 13.65 2.18
N PRO A 37 -7.67 12.76 1.35
CA PRO A 37 -7.39 13.07 -0.05
C PRO A 37 -8.68 13.27 -0.85
N THR A 38 -8.63 14.20 -1.80
CA THR A 38 -9.59 14.18 -2.89
C THR A 38 -9.36 12.94 -3.76
N ILE A 39 -10.37 12.50 -4.50
CA ILE A 39 -10.22 11.39 -5.45
C ILE A 39 -9.10 11.66 -6.47
N TRP A 40 -8.92 12.92 -6.86
CA TRP A 40 -7.86 13.34 -7.80
C TRP A 40 -6.47 13.19 -7.19
N THR A 41 -6.30 13.63 -5.94
CA THR A 41 -5.04 13.46 -5.21
C THR A 41 -4.66 11.98 -5.10
N ALA A 42 -5.62 11.12 -4.76
CA ALA A 42 -5.38 9.68 -4.67
C ALA A 42 -4.94 9.09 -6.02
N ILE A 43 -5.64 9.42 -7.11
CA ILE A 43 -5.30 8.96 -8.46
C ILE A 43 -3.89 9.44 -8.85
N GLU A 44 -3.56 10.70 -8.60
CA GLU A 44 -2.25 11.25 -8.96
C GLU A 44 -1.11 10.56 -8.20
N CYS A 45 -1.26 10.37 -6.89
CA CYS A 45 -0.29 9.65 -6.06
C CYS A 45 -0.07 8.22 -6.57
N THR A 46 -1.15 7.49 -6.87
CA THR A 46 -1.05 6.11 -7.41
C THR A 46 -0.37 6.08 -8.78
N ARG A 47 -0.62 7.07 -9.66
CA ARG A 47 0.07 7.15 -10.96
C ARG A 47 1.57 7.41 -10.82
N LYS A 48 1.96 8.27 -9.88
CA LYS A 48 3.36 8.55 -9.57
C LYS A 48 4.08 7.31 -9.03
N ASP A 49 3.45 6.59 -8.10
CA ASP A 49 3.96 5.32 -7.56
C ASP A 49 4.19 4.28 -8.67
N ALA A 50 3.20 4.07 -9.53
CA ALA A 50 3.30 3.13 -10.64
C ALA A 50 4.43 3.50 -11.63
N ALA A 51 4.64 4.80 -11.89
CA ALA A 51 5.73 5.28 -12.73
C ALA A 51 7.11 5.00 -12.11
N ILE A 52 7.24 5.20 -10.79
CA ILE A 52 8.46 4.88 -10.04
C ILE A 52 8.76 3.37 -10.12
N VAL A 53 7.76 2.52 -9.88
CA VAL A 53 7.91 1.06 -9.99
C VAL A 53 8.32 0.65 -11.41
N SER A 54 7.70 1.24 -12.43
CA SER A 54 8.06 0.98 -13.83
C SER A 54 9.49 1.41 -14.15
N MET A 55 9.95 2.52 -13.55
CA MET A 55 11.33 3.00 -13.71
C MET A 55 12.31 1.99 -13.09
N TYR A 56 12.05 1.52 -11.88
CA TYR A 56 12.90 0.52 -11.21
C TYR A 56 12.96 -0.79 -12.01
N LEU A 57 11.83 -1.30 -12.50
CA LEU A 57 11.79 -2.49 -13.37
C LEU A 57 12.62 -2.30 -14.64
N THR A 58 12.60 -1.09 -15.21
CA THR A 58 13.38 -0.77 -16.41
C THR A 58 14.88 -0.71 -16.11
N LEU A 59 15.28 -0.15 -14.97
CA LEU A 59 16.68 -0.11 -14.53
C LEU A 59 17.21 -1.52 -14.24
N ASP A 60 16.43 -2.33 -13.54
CA ASP A 60 16.73 -3.74 -13.26
C ASP A 60 16.91 -4.55 -14.55
N ALA A 61 15.98 -4.39 -15.51
CA ALA A 61 16.09 -5.01 -16.83
C ALA A 61 17.34 -4.58 -17.62
N ARG A 62 17.92 -3.41 -17.30
CA ARG A 62 19.17 -2.89 -17.88
C ARG A 62 20.42 -3.27 -17.07
N GLY A 63 20.27 -3.99 -15.95
CA GLY A 63 21.36 -4.29 -15.03
C GLY A 63 21.95 -3.06 -14.33
N GLN A 64 21.21 -1.94 -14.32
CA GLN A 64 21.63 -0.72 -13.64
C GLN A 64 21.08 -0.72 -12.21
N PRO A 65 21.90 -0.40 -11.19
CA PRO A 65 21.42 -0.37 -9.82
C PRO A 65 20.38 0.75 -9.63
N PRO A 66 19.48 0.62 -8.64
CA PRO A 66 18.56 1.70 -8.27
C PRO A 66 19.36 2.97 -7.95
N GLN A 67 18.88 4.14 -8.40
CA GLN A 67 19.49 5.41 -8.00
C GLN A 67 19.01 5.77 -6.59
N ASP A 68 19.96 5.89 -5.65
CA ASP A 68 19.77 6.37 -4.28
C ASP A 68 19.45 7.88 -4.23
#